data_AF-A0A6V7HSQ7-F1
#
_entry.id   AF-A0A6V7HSQ7-F1
#
_cell.length_a   1.000
_cell.length_b   1.000
_cell.length_c   1.000
_cell.angle_alpha   90.00
_cell.angle_beta   90.00
_cell.angle_gamma   90.00
#
_symmetry.space_group_name_H-M   'P 1'
#
loop_
_entity.id
_entity.type
_entity.pdbx_description
1 polymer ?
#
loop_
_entity_poly.entity_id
_entity_poly.type
_entity_poly.pdbx_seq_one_letter_code
_entity_poly.pdbx_strand_id
1 'polypeptide(L)' 'DYLLYNPVSDDPQIEYYNQICLAQGVAYQWLGNLVAPAWWDDAWLSTALPMYYGFKIFDHVQKIV' A
#
# COMPACT_ATOMS: atom_id res chain seq x y z
N ASP A 1 1.85 11.26 -9.48
CA ASP A 1 2.74 11.20 -8.32
C ASP A 1 1.95 10.53 -7.21
N TYR A 2 2.42 9.43 -6.61
CA TYR A 2 1.59 8.58 -5.74
C TYR A 2 1.55 9.02 -4.27
N LEU A 3 2.22 10.13 -3.96
CA LEU A 3 2.39 10.64 -2.60
C LEU A 3 1.73 12.01 -2.40
N LEU A 4 1.68 12.83 -3.45
CA LEU A 4 1.13 14.17 -3.39
C LEU A 4 -0.32 14.15 -3.85
N TYR A 5 -1.18 14.87 -3.14
CA TYR A 5 -2.57 15.08 -3.49
C TYR A 5 -2.93 16.55 -3.26
N ASN A 6 -3.52 17.17 -4.28
CA ASN A 6 -4.09 18.50 -4.20
C ASN A 6 -5.61 18.44 -4.45
N PRO A 7 -6.44 18.71 -3.43
CA PRO A 7 -7.90 18.58 -3.54
C PRO A 7 -8.54 19.60 -4.50
N VAL A 8 -7.81 20.62 -4.95
CA VAL A 8 -8.31 21.65 -5.88
C VAL A 8 -8.07 21.26 -7.34
N SER A 9 -6.98 20.55 -7.64
CA SER A 9 -6.58 20.22 -9.01
C SER A 9 -6.75 18.76 -9.38
N ASP A 10 -6.71 17.86 -8.40
CA ASP A 10 -6.57 16.43 -8.65
C ASP A 10 -7.92 15.74 -8.56
N ASP A 11 -8.11 14.73 -9.41
CA ASP A 11 -9.28 13.86 -9.36
C ASP A 11 -9.34 13.14 -7.99
N PRO A 12 -10.49 13.11 -7.29
CA PRO A 12 -10.66 12.36 -6.04
C PRO A 12 -10.23 10.89 -6.13
N GLN A 13 -10.30 10.29 -7.32
CA GLN A 13 -9.81 8.93 -7.56
C GLN A 13 -8.30 8.80 -7.32
N ILE A 14 -7.52 9.87 -7.57
CA ILE A 14 -6.08 9.92 -7.28
C ILE A 14 -5.83 9.83 -5.78
N GLU A 15 -6.63 10.52 -4.96
CA GLU A 15 -6.52 10.43 -3.50
C GLU A 15 -6.69 8.98 -3.02
N TYR A 16 -7.73 8.31 -3.51
CA TYR A 16 -8.00 6.91 -3.19
C TYR A 16 -6.82 5.99 -3.54
N TYR A 17 -6.26 6.12 -4.75
CA TYR A 17 -5.10 5.32 -5.16
C TYR A 17 -3.85 5.63 -4.34
N ASN A 18 -3.59 6.90 -4.03
CA ASN A 18 -2.46 7.31 -3.21
C ASN A 18 -2.53 6.73 -1.81
N GLN A 19 -3.71 6.75 -1.18
CA GLN A 19 -3.91 6.16 0.15
C GLN A 19 -3.67 4.64 0.15
N ILE A 20 -4.09 3.92 -0.89
CA ILE A 20 -3.79 2.49 -1.03
C ILE A 20 -2.30 2.26 -1.25
N CYS A 21 -1.65 3.01 -2.15
CA CYS A 21 -0.21 2.90 -2.39
C CYS A 21 0.60 3.16 -1.10
N LEU A 22 0.19 4.15 -0.31
CA LEU A 22 0.79 4.41 1.00
C LEU A 22 0.62 3.21 1.94
N ALA A 23 -0.60 2.66 2.07
CA ALA A 23 -0.88 1.51 2.91
C ALA A 23 -0.07 0.26 2.48
N GLN A 24 0.10 0.04 1.17
CA GLN A 24 0.95 -1.02 0.63
C GLN A 24 2.42 -0.79 0.99
N GLY A 25 2.94 0.44 0.82
CA GLY A 25 4.31 0.79 1.17
C GLY A 25 4.62 0.65 2.66
N VAL A 26 3.63 0.92 3.52
CA VAL A 26 3.68 0.66 4.96
C VAL A 26 3.73 -0.85 5.20
N ALA A 27 2.83 -1.65 4.63
CA ALA A 27 2.85 -3.12 4.77
C ALA A 27 4.17 -3.75 4.29
N TYR A 28 4.78 -3.20 3.23
CA TYR A 28 6.08 -3.63 2.69
C TYR A 28 7.22 -3.49 3.71
N GLN A 29 7.13 -2.55 4.66
CA GLN A 29 8.14 -2.42 5.72
C GLN A 29 8.26 -3.70 6.56
N TRP A 30 7.16 -4.45 6.74
CA TRP A 30 7.20 -5.74 7.43
C TRP A 30 7.38 -6.91 6.46
N LEU A 31 6.65 -6.94 5.35
CA LEU A 31 6.53 -8.12 4.49
C LEU A 31 7.40 -8.08 3.23
N GLY A 32 8.34 -7.15 3.16
CA GLY A 32 9.36 -7.10 2.13
C GLY A 32 10.73 -6.69 2.68
N ASN A 33 10.76 -5.82 3.68
CA ASN A 33 12.00 -5.41 4.35
C ASN A 33 12.35 -6.32 5.54
N LEU A 34 11.46 -6.45 6.54
CA LEU A 34 11.76 -7.24 7.76
C LEU A 34 11.70 -8.76 7.50
N VAL A 35 10.65 -9.22 6.82
CA VAL A 35 10.49 -10.60 6.38
C VAL A 35 10.53 -10.60 4.86
N ALA A 36 11.63 -11.09 4.30
CA ALA A 36 11.88 -11.14 2.87
C ALA A 36 11.92 -12.60 2.39
N PRO A 37 11.53 -12.86 1.13
CA PRO A 37 11.70 -14.18 0.54
C PRO A 37 13.19 -14.55 0.50
N ALA A 38 13.49 -15.84 0.72
CA ALA A 38 14.86 -16.32 0.71
C ALA A 38 15.51 -16.23 -0.68
N TRP A 39 14.70 -16.31 -1.73
CA TRP A 39 15.13 -16.19 -3.12
C TRP A 39 14.01 -15.66 -4.02
N TRP A 40 14.35 -15.31 -5.26
CA TRP A 40 13.42 -14.69 -6.21
C TRP A 40 12.27 -15.57 -6.66
N ASP A 41 12.39 -16.90 -6.51
CA ASP A 41 11.30 -17.84 -6.79
C ASP A 41 10.06 -17.55 -5.92
N ASP A 42 10.27 -16.96 -4.73
CA ASP A 42 9.21 -16.55 -3.80
C ASP A 42 9.00 -15.03 -3.76
N ALA A 43 9.43 -14.27 -4.77
CA ALA A 43 9.27 -12.81 -4.84
C ALA A 43 7.81 -12.33 -4.76
N TRP A 44 6.87 -13.23 -5.03
CA TRP A 44 5.44 -12.96 -4.86
C TRP A 44 5.09 -12.66 -3.38
N LEU A 45 5.81 -13.21 -2.40
CA LEU A 45 5.55 -12.98 -0.97
C LEU A 45 5.71 -11.50 -0.62
N SER A 46 6.75 -10.83 -1.16
CA SER A 46 7.02 -9.42 -0.88
C SER A 46 6.20 -8.45 -1.73
N THR A 47 5.51 -8.92 -2.76
CA THR A 47 4.71 -8.05 -3.64
C THR A 47 3.21 -8.23 -3.42
N ALA A 48 2.74 -9.48 -3.37
CA ALA A 48 1.33 -9.79 -3.22
C ALA A 48 0.83 -9.59 -1.78
N LEU A 49 1.63 -9.90 -0.75
CA LEU A 49 1.19 -9.71 0.62
C LEU A 49 1.04 -8.22 0.98
N PRO A 50 2.00 -7.33 0.70
CA PRO A 50 1.79 -5.89 0.90
C PRO A 50 0.62 -5.33 0.10
N MET A 51 0.38 -5.81 -1.12
CA MET A 51 -0.79 -5.43 -1.91
C MET A 51 -2.10 -5.81 -1.21
N TYR A 52 -2.22 -7.06 -0.77
CA TYR A 52 -3.40 -7.56 -0.04
C TYR A 52 -3.63 -6.78 1.25
N TYR A 53 -2.58 -6.60 2.06
CA TYR A 53 -2.68 -5.86 3.32
C TYR A 53 -2.93 -4.37 3.11
N GLY A 54 -2.44 -3.77 2.01
CA GLY A 54 -2.74 -2.38 1.68
C GLY A 54 -4.23 -2.10 1.59
N PHE A 55 -5.01 -2.97 0.94
CA PHE A 55 -6.47 -2.85 0.90
C PHE A 55 -7.12 -3.06 2.27
N LYS A 56 -6.60 -3.99 3.09
CA LYS A 56 -7.11 -4.26 4.44
C LYS A 56 -6.84 -3.11 5.41
N ILE A 57 -5.63 -2.54 5.37
CA ILE A 57 -5.22 -1.39 6.18
C ILE A 57 -6.07 -0.18 5.78
N PHE A 58 -6.22 0.07 4.49
CA PHE A 58 -7.06 1.16 3.97
C PHE A 58 -8.51 1.03 4.49
N ASP A 59 -9.15 -0.14 4.31
CA ASP A 59 -10.52 -0.39 4.80
C ASP A 59 -10.63 -0.26 6.33
N HIS A 60 -9.60 -0.64 7.08
CA HIS A 60 -9.58 -0.49 8.52
C HIS A 60 -9.48 0.97 8.96
N VAL A 61 -8.59 1.75 8.35
CA VAL A 61 -8.39 3.17 8.67
C VAL A 61 -9.65 3.99 8.30
N GLN A 62 -10.26 3.73 7.15
CA GLN A 62 -11.49 4.40 6.71
C GLN A 62 -12.70 4.17 7.64
N LYS A 63 -12.68 3.13 8.47
CA LYS A 63 -13.73 2.87 9.46
C LYS A 63 -13.54 3.62 10.77
N ILE A 64 -12.33 4.09 11.05
CA ILE A 64 -11.95 4.73 12.32
C ILE A 64 -12.02 6.25 12.21
N VAL A 65 -11.80 6.78 11.00
CA VAL A 65 -11.93 8.21 10.66
C VAL A 65 -13.38 8.54 10.33
#